data_AF-A0A7X0DDF7-F1
#
_entry.id   AF-A0A7X0DDF7-F1
#
_cell.length_a   1.000
_cell.length_b   1.000
_cell.length_c   1.000
_cell.angle_alpha   90.00
_cell.angle_beta   90.00
_cell.angle_gamma   90.00
#
_symmetry.space_group_name_H-M   'P 1'
#
loop_
_entity.id
_entity.type
_entity.pdbx_description
1 polymer ?
#
loop_
_entity_poly.entity_id
_entity_poly.type
_entity_poly.pdbx_seq_one_letter_code
_entity_poly.pdbx_strand_id
1 'polypeptide(L)'
;MTKLYTMRRSLLLAAIMSLAAVVPVAPATDLLPLQTSPIRQFQPGSAESRFGSLEFVGGFQFSSSDSRLGGVSAIRFRPNGRDFVAVQDTGEWLTGSIERDAGGRLARFSSLSISAMQDTRGRKPSKSDIDAEGLALQPGRLIVSYERRHRIDAYPDPGYAKARPQSVEMVIPRGELRANGGIETLVSSPKDGPLEGALVAVAERSIDGDGNLFAAVLSGARKGVFKVARQDPWAVTDGAFLPDGDLLLLERRFSYLKGVGMRLRRIETSSIKPGALVDGEVLIEADMGGEIDNMEGVDVLIENGETRIILVSDDNRSFLQRNVMLEFRLVD
;
A
#
# COMPACT_ATOMS: atom_id res chain seq x y z
N MET A 1 94.56 13.47 16.21
CA MET A 1 94.48 12.12 15.60
C MET A 1 93.03 11.67 15.69
N THR A 2 92.29 11.96 14.62
CA THR A 2 90.82 11.93 14.55
C THR A 2 90.37 10.56 14.03
N LYS A 3 89.53 9.85 14.79
CA LYS A 3 89.00 8.52 14.42
C LYS A 3 87.82 8.64 13.45
N LEU A 4 87.85 7.76 12.45
CA LEU A 4 86.91 7.57 11.35
C LEU A 4 85.43 7.55 11.77
N TYR A 5 84.62 8.31 11.03
CA TYR A 5 83.16 8.25 11.03
C TYR A 5 82.67 7.05 10.20
N THR A 6 81.90 6.16 10.82
CA THR A 6 81.25 5.02 10.17
C THR A 6 79.92 5.49 9.54
N MET A 7 79.84 5.52 8.21
CA MET A 7 78.61 5.80 7.47
C MET A 7 77.62 4.63 7.61
N ARG A 8 76.50 4.85 8.32
CA ARG A 8 75.32 3.97 8.29
C ARG A 8 74.52 4.22 7.01
N ARG A 9 74.49 3.25 6.10
CA ARG A 9 73.57 3.20 4.96
C ARG A 9 72.17 2.84 5.47
N SER A 10 71.23 3.79 5.36
CA SER A 10 69.82 3.55 5.66
C SER A 10 69.12 3.10 4.36
N LEU A 11 68.65 1.86 4.32
CA LEU A 11 67.79 1.34 3.26
C LEU A 11 66.35 1.83 3.51
N LEU A 12 65.83 2.72 2.66
CA LEU A 12 64.40 3.03 2.61
C LEU A 12 63.67 1.91 1.86
N LEU A 13 62.84 1.16 2.57
CA LEU A 13 61.89 0.21 2.00
C LEU A 13 60.62 0.99 1.62
N ALA A 14 60.39 1.21 0.31
CA ALA A 14 59.16 1.82 -0.18
C ALA A 14 58.02 0.78 -0.15
N ALA A 15 57.11 0.90 0.80
CA ALA A 15 55.89 0.10 0.86
C ALA A 15 54.89 0.63 -0.18
N ILE A 16 54.69 -0.12 -1.27
CA ILE A 16 53.63 0.12 -2.23
C ILE A 16 52.33 -0.42 -1.61
N MET A 17 51.52 0.47 -1.03
CA MET A 17 50.15 0.15 -0.62
C MET A 17 49.25 0.16 -1.85
N SER A 18 48.92 -1.02 -2.36
CA SER A 18 47.87 -1.23 -3.35
C SER A 18 46.51 -1.01 -2.68
N LEU A 19 45.96 0.19 -2.84
CA LEU A 19 44.60 0.52 -2.42
C LEU A 19 43.63 -0.18 -3.39
N ALA A 20 43.16 -1.37 -3.02
CA ALA A 20 42.05 -2.01 -3.73
C ALA A 20 40.80 -1.13 -3.52
N ALA A 21 40.41 -0.40 -4.57
CA ALA A 21 39.15 0.32 -4.58
C ALA A 21 38.01 -0.71 -4.48
N VAL A 22 37.42 -0.82 -3.29
CA VAL A 22 36.14 -1.52 -3.12
C VAL A 22 35.09 -0.65 -3.80
N VAL A 23 34.77 -0.96 -5.05
CA VAL A 23 33.61 -0.37 -5.72
C VAL A 23 32.38 -0.97 -5.03
N PRO A 24 31.52 -0.16 -4.37
CA PRO A 24 30.28 -0.69 -3.84
C PRO A 24 29.43 -1.14 -5.04
N VAL A 25 29.22 -2.45 -5.17
CA VAL A 25 28.23 -2.99 -6.08
C VAL A 25 26.88 -2.64 -5.48
N ALA A 26 26.24 -1.58 -6.00
CA ALA A 26 24.84 -1.32 -5.71
C ALA A 26 24.05 -2.58 -6.10
N PRO A 27 23.13 -3.08 -5.25
CA PRO A 27 22.26 -4.18 -5.67
C PRO A 27 21.56 -3.75 -6.94
N ALA A 28 21.65 -4.58 -7.99
CA ALA A 28 20.85 -4.40 -9.19
C ALA A 28 19.38 -4.39 -8.74
N THR A 29 18.80 -3.21 -8.70
CA THR A 29 17.38 -3.06 -8.49
C THR A 29 16.79 -3.40 -9.85
N ASP A 30 16.09 -4.52 -9.96
CA ASP A 30 15.35 -4.89 -11.18
C ASP A 30 14.24 -3.84 -11.36
N LEU A 31 14.60 -2.73 -12.00
CA LEU A 31 13.68 -1.68 -12.36
C LEU A 31 12.85 -2.16 -13.54
N LEU A 32 11.54 -2.05 -13.42
CA LEU A 32 10.62 -2.44 -14.48
C LEU A 32 10.73 -1.48 -15.67
N PRO A 33 10.65 -1.98 -16.92
CA PRO A 33 10.44 -1.13 -18.08
C PRO A 33 9.02 -0.58 -18.04
N LEU A 34 8.86 0.72 -17.78
CA LEU A 34 7.56 1.36 -17.59
C LEU A 34 7.15 2.20 -18.79
N GLN A 35 5.90 2.07 -19.19
CA GLN A 35 5.18 3.04 -20.01
C GLN A 35 4.18 3.76 -19.12
N THR A 36 4.11 5.08 -19.23
CA THR A 36 3.16 5.90 -18.47
C THR A 36 2.46 6.89 -19.38
N SER A 37 1.17 7.11 -19.13
CA SER A 37 0.36 8.11 -19.83
C SER A 37 -0.34 8.99 -18.79
N PRO A 38 -0.07 10.31 -18.75
CA PRO A 38 -0.68 11.19 -17.78
C PRO A 38 -2.21 11.28 -17.93
N ILE A 39 -2.90 11.30 -16.80
CA ILE A 39 -4.33 11.59 -16.67
C ILE A 39 -4.44 13.01 -16.12
N ARG A 40 -4.95 13.94 -16.96
CA ARG A 40 -5.01 15.37 -16.64
C ARG A 40 -6.41 15.86 -16.25
N GLN A 41 -7.43 15.10 -16.63
CA GLN A 41 -8.83 15.33 -16.28
C GLN A 41 -9.36 14.02 -15.72
N PHE A 42 -10.12 14.09 -14.63
CA PHE A 42 -10.73 12.88 -14.07
C PHE A 42 -11.89 12.40 -14.93
N GLN A 43 -12.70 13.32 -15.45
CA GLN A 43 -13.75 13.03 -16.42
C GLN A 43 -13.30 13.52 -17.81
N PRO A 44 -13.08 12.63 -18.79
CA PRO A 44 -12.62 13.01 -20.12
C PRO A 44 -13.56 14.03 -20.78
N GLY A 45 -13.00 15.15 -21.22
CA GLY A 45 -13.77 16.21 -21.88
C GLY A 45 -14.51 17.16 -20.93
N SER A 46 -14.40 16.97 -19.62
CA SER A 46 -14.90 17.90 -18.60
C SER A 46 -13.77 18.76 -18.04
N ALA A 47 -14.09 20.03 -17.72
CA ALA A 47 -13.22 20.91 -16.94
C ALA A 47 -13.49 20.82 -15.43
N GLU A 48 -14.48 20.02 -15.02
CA GLU A 48 -14.78 19.78 -13.61
C GLU A 48 -13.60 19.09 -12.93
N SER A 49 -13.15 19.68 -11.82
CA SER A 49 -12.08 19.12 -10.99
C SER A 49 -12.58 18.66 -9.63
N ARG A 50 -13.75 19.13 -9.15
CA ARG A 50 -14.31 18.77 -7.84
C ARG A 50 -15.39 17.72 -7.99
N PHE A 51 -15.31 16.65 -7.20
CA PHE A 51 -16.20 15.51 -7.16
C PHE A 51 -16.52 15.19 -5.70
N GLY A 52 -17.68 15.66 -5.23
CA GLY A 52 -18.02 15.62 -3.80
C GLY A 52 -17.03 16.44 -2.96
N SER A 53 -16.44 15.77 -1.97
CA SER A 53 -15.44 16.36 -1.05
C SER A 53 -14.01 16.26 -1.60
N LEU A 54 -13.82 15.82 -2.84
CA LEU A 54 -12.49 15.64 -3.43
C LEU A 54 -12.28 16.53 -4.64
N GLU A 55 -11.06 17.00 -4.82
CA GLU A 55 -10.62 17.66 -6.04
C GLU A 55 -9.51 16.87 -6.73
N PHE A 56 -9.71 16.53 -8.00
CA PHE A 56 -8.72 15.80 -8.78
C PHE A 56 -7.49 16.65 -9.05
N VAL A 57 -6.32 16.09 -8.74
CA VAL A 57 -5.01 16.76 -8.87
C VAL A 57 -4.32 16.31 -10.14
N GLY A 58 -4.33 15.00 -10.37
CA GLY A 58 -3.66 14.36 -11.49
C GLY A 58 -3.57 12.86 -11.29
N GLY A 59 -3.03 12.19 -12.28
CA GLY A 59 -2.79 10.76 -12.22
C GLY A 59 -2.05 10.31 -13.45
N PHE A 60 -1.84 9.01 -13.55
CA PHE A 60 -1.31 8.41 -14.76
C PHE A 60 -1.76 6.96 -14.87
N GLN A 61 -1.98 6.51 -16.11
CA GLN A 61 -2.00 5.10 -16.44
C GLN A 61 -0.55 4.60 -16.55
N PHE A 62 -0.32 3.36 -16.15
CA PHE A 62 0.98 2.70 -16.31
C PHE A 62 0.85 1.27 -16.84
N SER A 63 1.91 0.81 -17.47
CA SER A 63 2.04 -0.58 -17.91
C SER A 63 3.53 -0.97 -17.97
N SER A 64 3.78 -2.27 -18.00
CA SER A 64 5.12 -2.82 -18.20
C SER A 64 5.05 -4.02 -19.13
N SER A 65 6.12 -4.26 -19.88
CA SER A 65 6.30 -5.53 -20.60
C SER A 65 6.71 -6.67 -19.66
N ASP A 66 7.07 -6.37 -18.41
CA ASP A 66 7.31 -7.37 -17.38
C ASP A 66 5.98 -7.92 -16.87
N SER A 67 5.73 -9.21 -17.12
CA SER A 67 4.47 -9.89 -16.78
C SER A 67 4.24 -10.06 -15.27
N ARG A 68 5.22 -9.72 -14.44
CA ARG A 68 5.05 -9.70 -12.99
C ARG A 68 4.21 -8.51 -12.52
N LEU A 69 4.11 -7.44 -13.29
CA LEU A 69 3.25 -6.31 -12.95
C LEU A 69 1.78 -6.69 -13.15
N GLY A 70 0.94 -6.35 -12.16
CA GLY A 70 -0.51 -6.60 -12.15
C GLY A 70 -0.93 -7.40 -10.91
N GLY A 71 -2.18 -7.25 -10.46
CA GLY A 71 -2.66 -7.85 -9.21
C GLY A 71 -2.41 -6.99 -7.98
N VAL A 72 -2.39 -5.64 -8.07
CA VAL A 72 -2.07 -4.79 -6.91
C VAL A 72 -3.23 -4.75 -5.92
N SER A 73 -3.03 -5.22 -4.68
CA SER A 73 -4.10 -5.27 -3.68
C SER A 73 -4.08 -4.09 -2.69
N ALA A 74 -2.90 -3.67 -2.23
CA ALA A 74 -2.78 -2.54 -1.29
C ALA A 74 -1.45 -1.78 -1.44
N ILE A 75 -1.43 -0.51 -1.00
CA ILE A 75 -0.28 0.40 -1.10
C ILE A 75 -0.10 1.25 0.16
N ARG A 76 1.14 1.45 0.61
CA ARG A 76 1.51 2.37 1.70
C ARG A 76 2.72 3.21 1.34
N PHE A 77 2.59 4.52 1.44
CA PHE A 77 3.66 5.48 1.26
C PHE A 77 4.55 5.54 2.50
N ARG A 78 5.83 5.81 2.24
CA ARG A 78 6.81 6.11 3.27
C ARG A 78 6.59 7.54 3.77
N PRO A 79 7.09 7.87 4.98
CA PRO A 79 6.96 9.23 5.54
C PRO A 79 7.53 10.37 4.68
N ASN A 80 8.34 10.06 3.66
CA ASN A 80 8.84 11.05 2.71
C ASN A 80 7.82 11.45 1.63
N GLY A 81 6.62 10.86 1.62
CA GLY A 81 5.53 11.21 0.69
C GLY A 81 5.79 10.86 -0.78
N ARG A 82 6.87 10.10 -1.05
CA ARG A 82 7.32 9.80 -2.42
C ARG A 82 7.51 8.31 -2.67
N ASP A 83 8.19 7.64 -1.75
CA ASP A 83 8.49 6.22 -1.89
C ASP A 83 7.32 5.41 -1.33
N PHE A 84 7.04 4.24 -1.87
CA PHE A 84 5.95 3.39 -1.41
C PHE A 84 6.33 1.91 -1.40
N VAL A 85 5.54 1.14 -0.66
CA VAL A 85 5.49 -0.31 -0.74
C VAL A 85 4.05 -0.71 -0.99
N ALA A 86 3.85 -1.63 -1.92
CA ALA A 86 2.60 -2.26 -2.24
C ALA A 86 2.76 -3.78 -2.24
N VAL A 87 1.63 -4.47 -2.16
CA VAL A 87 1.55 -5.93 -2.27
C VAL A 87 0.70 -6.32 -3.46
N GLN A 88 1.04 -7.45 -4.07
CA GLN A 88 0.25 -8.06 -5.13
C GLN A 88 -0.41 -9.36 -4.66
N ASP A 89 -1.58 -9.70 -5.22
CA ASP A 89 -2.34 -10.93 -4.97
C ASP A 89 -1.49 -12.21 -5.13
N THR A 90 -0.47 -12.16 -5.98
CA THR A 90 0.49 -13.25 -6.18
C THR A 90 1.66 -13.28 -5.20
N GLY A 91 1.57 -12.49 -4.13
CA GLY A 91 2.54 -12.37 -3.03
C GLY A 91 3.91 -11.94 -3.51
N GLU A 92 3.92 -10.89 -4.32
CA GLU A 92 5.08 -10.07 -4.56
C GLU A 92 4.97 -8.73 -3.82
N TRP A 93 6.11 -8.20 -3.42
CA TRP A 93 6.29 -6.80 -3.05
C TRP A 93 6.46 -5.98 -4.32
N LEU A 94 5.68 -4.91 -4.45
CA LEU A 94 5.86 -3.87 -5.45
C LEU A 94 6.35 -2.61 -4.75
N THR A 95 7.56 -2.15 -5.07
CA THR A 95 8.13 -0.94 -4.45
C THR A 95 8.54 0.06 -5.49
N GLY A 96 8.45 1.34 -5.15
CA GLY A 96 8.76 2.38 -6.11
C GLY A 96 8.72 3.76 -5.50
N SER A 97 8.83 4.74 -6.38
CA SER A 97 8.78 6.16 -6.05
C SER A 97 7.93 6.88 -7.09
N ILE A 98 7.05 7.77 -6.63
CA ILE A 98 6.28 8.65 -7.51
C ILE A 98 7.11 9.89 -7.90
N GLU A 99 6.71 10.51 -9.00
CA GLU A 99 7.15 11.85 -9.39
C GLU A 99 5.95 12.72 -9.75
N ARG A 100 6.05 13.99 -9.36
CA ARG A 100 5.12 15.05 -9.73
C ARG A 100 5.74 15.94 -10.80
N ASP A 101 4.90 16.51 -11.66
CA ASP A 101 5.34 17.49 -12.65
C ASP A 101 5.63 18.87 -12.01
N ALA A 102 6.10 19.82 -12.81
CA ALA A 102 6.40 21.18 -12.35
C ALA A 102 5.18 21.93 -11.77
N GLY A 103 3.96 21.48 -12.05
CA GLY A 103 2.72 22.00 -11.48
C GLY A 103 2.27 21.27 -10.22
N GLY A 104 3.09 20.35 -9.67
CA GLY A 104 2.78 19.57 -8.47
C GLY A 104 1.77 18.44 -8.70
N ARG A 105 1.50 18.05 -9.96
CA ARG A 105 0.55 16.96 -10.25
C ARG A 105 1.26 15.63 -10.36
N LEU A 106 0.68 14.57 -9.78
CA LEU A 106 1.15 13.20 -9.99
C LEU A 106 1.29 12.90 -11.49
N ALA A 107 2.47 12.42 -11.90
CA ALA A 107 2.83 12.32 -13.31
C ALA A 107 3.32 10.93 -13.74
N ARG A 108 4.11 10.24 -12.91
CA ARG A 108 4.70 8.93 -13.23
C ARG A 108 5.33 8.26 -12.02
N PHE A 109 5.81 7.04 -12.20
CA PHE A 109 6.85 6.45 -11.35
C PHE A 109 8.25 6.85 -11.83
N SER A 110 9.15 7.12 -10.89
CA SER A 110 10.59 7.28 -11.15
C SER A 110 11.37 5.98 -10.97
N SER A 111 10.83 5.08 -10.15
CA SER A 111 11.32 3.72 -9.99
C SER A 111 10.15 2.80 -9.68
N LEU A 112 10.24 1.56 -10.14
CA LEU A 112 9.32 0.49 -9.78
C LEU A 112 10.07 -0.84 -9.84
N SER A 113 9.95 -1.65 -8.80
CA SER A 113 10.62 -2.94 -8.67
C SER A 113 9.70 -3.96 -8.02
N ILE A 114 9.80 -5.21 -8.48
CA ILE A 114 9.01 -6.33 -7.99
C ILE A 114 9.94 -7.39 -7.41
N SER A 115 9.63 -7.84 -6.20
CA SER A 115 10.37 -8.92 -5.53
C SER A 115 9.41 -9.89 -4.83
N ALA A 116 9.71 -11.18 -4.87
CA ALA A 116 8.84 -12.19 -4.26
C ALA A 116 8.85 -12.09 -2.72
N MET A 117 7.69 -12.29 -2.10
CA MET A 117 7.59 -12.54 -0.66
C MET A 117 8.20 -13.90 -0.30
N GLN A 118 8.69 -14.01 0.93
CA GLN A 118 9.09 -15.29 1.50
C GLN A 118 7.99 -15.87 2.41
N ASP A 119 7.80 -17.18 2.33
CA ASP A 119 6.99 -17.94 3.29
C ASP A 119 7.72 -18.08 4.64
N THR A 120 7.03 -18.65 5.64
CA THR A 120 7.61 -18.94 6.97
C THR A 120 8.85 -19.86 6.94
N ARG A 121 9.11 -20.53 5.81
CA ARG A 121 10.26 -21.42 5.58
C ARG A 121 11.33 -20.76 4.69
N GLY A 122 11.18 -19.51 4.26
CA GLY A 122 12.11 -18.78 3.41
C GLY A 122 12.05 -19.16 1.93
N ARG A 123 10.93 -19.71 1.45
CA ARG A 123 10.72 -20.17 0.06
C ARG A 123 9.61 -19.32 -0.59
N LYS A 124 9.51 -19.37 -1.93
CA LYS A 124 8.33 -18.82 -2.61
C LYS A 124 7.07 -19.54 -2.07
N PRO A 125 6.07 -18.81 -1.55
CA PRO A 125 4.87 -19.43 -1.00
C PRO A 125 4.11 -20.27 -2.04
N SER A 126 3.34 -21.25 -1.57
CA SER A 126 2.45 -22.02 -2.44
C SER A 126 1.31 -21.12 -2.95
N LYS A 127 0.69 -21.44 -4.09
CA LYS A 127 -0.43 -20.64 -4.65
C LYS A 127 -1.60 -20.43 -3.68
N SER A 128 -1.77 -21.29 -2.66
CA SER A 128 -2.82 -21.16 -1.64
C SER A 128 -2.41 -20.35 -0.41
N ASP A 129 -1.11 -20.06 -0.24
CA ASP A 129 -0.58 -19.29 0.90
C ASP A 129 -0.22 -17.85 0.51
N ILE A 130 -0.36 -17.47 -0.76
CA ILE A 130 0.29 -16.29 -1.34
C ILE A 130 -0.64 -15.10 -1.62
N ASP A 131 -1.96 -15.30 -1.54
CA ASP A 131 -3.03 -14.28 -1.72
C ASP A 131 -2.86 -13.15 -0.71
N ALA A 132 -2.10 -12.11 -1.04
CA ALA A 132 -1.82 -10.98 -0.16
C ALA A 132 -2.78 -9.83 -0.50
N GLU A 133 -3.63 -9.44 0.45
CA GLU A 133 -4.72 -8.50 0.17
C GLU A 133 -4.51 -7.13 0.83
N GLY A 134 -4.27 -7.10 2.14
CA GLY A 134 -4.10 -5.86 2.90
C GLY A 134 -2.66 -5.61 3.32
N LEU A 135 -2.27 -4.33 3.44
CA LEU A 135 -0.94 -3.91 3.85
C LEU A 135 -0.99 -2.78 4.88
N ALA A 136 -0.38 -2.94 6.05
CA ALA A 136 -0.14 -1.84 6.99
C ALA A 136 1.34 -1.54 7.12
N LEU A 137 1.67 -0.25 7.26
CA LEU A 137 3.01 0.22 7.60
C LEU A 137 3.05 0.67 9.07
N GLN A 138 4.04 0.18 9.81
CA GLN A 138 4.37 0.64 11.15
C GLN A 138 5.87 0.84 11.28
N PRO A 139 6.35 1.57 12.32
CA PRO A 139 7.78 1.72 12.55
C PRO A 139 8.48 0.36 12.62
N GLY A 140 9.42 0.13 11.71
CA GLY A 140 10.25 -1.07 11.68
C GLY A 140 9.60 -2.32 11.08
N ARG A 141 8.35 -2.25 10.58
CA ARG A 141 7.67 -3.43 10.03
C ARG A 141 6.57 -3.12 9.02
N LEU A 142 6.41 -4.03 8.07
CA LEU A 142 5.25 -4.15 7.18
C LEU A 142 4.38 -5.28 7.69
N ILE A 143 3.06 -5.10 7.70
CA ILE A 143 2.11 -6.13 8.14
C ILE A 143 1.16 -6.42 6.99
N VAL A 144 0.98 -7.70 6.66
CA VAL A 144 0.22 -8.13 5.49
C VAL A 144 -0.89 -9.08 5.92
N SER A 145 -2.12 -8.88 5.42
CA SER A 145 -3.19 -9.87 5.52
C SER A 145 -3.19 -10.76 4.28
N TYR A 146 -3.52 -12.03 4.48
CA TYR A 146 -3.63 -13.00 3.40
C TYR A 146 -4.99 -13.66 3.36
N GLU A 147 -5.50 -13.92 2.16
CA GLU A 147 -6.71 -14.69 1.89
C GLU A 147 -6.40 -16.20 1.69
N ARG A 148 -7.45 -17.04 1.57
CA ARG A 148 -7.49 -18.51 1.52
C ARG A 148 -7.01 -19.18 2.80
N ARG A 149 -5.76 -18.92 3.17
CA ARG A 149 -5.21 -19.20 4.50
C ARG A 149 -5.16 -17.91 5.29
N HIS A 150 -6.33 -17.46 5.73
CA HIS A 150 -6.54 -16.23 6.50
C HIS A 150 -5.47 -16.04 7.55
N ARG A 151 -4.61 -15.05 7.44
CA ARG A 151 -3.61 -14.76 8.47
C ARG A 151 -3.14 -13.34 8.32
N ILE A 152 -2.49 -12.86 9.37
CA ILE A 152 -1.79 -11.60 9.35
C ILE A 152 -0.35 -11.90 9.72
N ASP A 153 0.59 -11.44 8.92
CA ASP A 153 2.01 -11.69 9.10
C ASP A 153 2.77 -10.36 9.07
N ALA A 154 3.76 -10.22 9.94
CA ALA A 154 4.63 -9.05 10.04
C ALA A 154 6.02 -9.36 9.49
N TYR A 155 6.52 -8.49 8.64
CA TYR A 155 7.85 -8.51 8.05
C TYR A 155 8.69 -7.36 8.62
N PRO A 156 9.98 -7.56 8.94
CA PRO A 156 10.87 -6.48 9.33
C PRO A 156 11.05 -5.49 8.19
N ASP A 157 11.15 -4.21 8.53
CA ASP A 157 11.37 -3.15 7.58
C ASP A 157 12.43 -2.18 8.12
N PRO A 158 13.63 -2.12 7.53
CA PRO A 158 14.05 -2.79 6.29
C PRO A 158 14.26 -4.30 6.46
N GLY A 159 14.29 -5.03 5.33
CA GLY A 159 14.65 -6.46 5.28
C GLY A 159 13.51 -7.40 4.86
N TYR A 160 12.30 -6.89 4.66
CA TYR A 160 11.09 -7.65 4.35
C TYR A 160 11.26 -8.62 3.18
N ALA A 161 11.96 -8.23 2.11
CA ALA A 161 12.14 -9.03 0.89
C ALA A 161 12.89 -10.34 1.13
N LYS A 162 13.66 -10.45 2.22
CA LYS A 162 14.45 -11.64 2.57
C LYS A 162 14.06 -12.28 3.90
N ALA A 163 13.02 -11.75 4.54
CA ALA A 163 12.67 -12.12 5.89
C ALA A 163 11.58 -13.18 5.94
N ARG A 164 11.69 -14.06 6.94
CA ARG A 164 10.56 -14.91 7.34
C ARG A 164 9.59 -14.07 8.17
N PRO A 165 8.29 -14.10 7.88
CA PRO A 165 7.32 -13.34 8.65
C PRO A 165 7.15 -13.88 10.08
N GLN A 166 6.68 -13.01 10.96
CA GLN A 166 6.15 -13.35 12.28
C GLN A 166 4.63 -13.23 12.25
N SER A 167 3.91 -14.26 12.67
CA SER A 167 2.45 -14.21 12.67
C SER A 167 1.91 -13.25 13.73
N VAL A 168 0.94 -12.45 13.32
CA VAL A 168 0.14 -11.55 14.13
C VAL A 168 -1.16 -12.24 14.50
N GLU A 169 -1.62 -12.02 15.73
CA GLU A 169 -2.88 -12.60 16.22
C GLU A 169 -4.07 -12.11 15.39
N MET A 170 -4.89 -13.05 14.94
CA MET A 170 -6.18 -12.77 14.31
C MET A 170 -7.23 -12.53 15.40
N VAL A 171 -7.94 -11.40 15.34
CA VAL A 171 -9.05 -11.11 16.26
C VAL A 171 -10.40 -11.51 15.68
N ILE A 172 -10.59 -11.40 14.36
CA ILE A 172 -11.76 -11.95 13.68
C ILE A 172 -11.66 -13.48 13.69
N PRO A 173 -12.66 -14.23 14.18
CA PRO A 173 -12.62 -15.67 14.15
C PRO A 173 -12.55 -16.18 12.70
N ARG A 174 -11.60 -17.09 12.43
CA ARG A 174 -11.34 -17.59 11.07
C ARG A 174 -12.56 -18.22 10.39
N GLY A 175 -13.46 -18.82 11.18
CA GLY A 175 -14.70 -19.43 10.66
C GLY A 175 -15.71 -18.42 10.13
N GLU A 176 -15.58 -17.15 10.50
CA GLU A 176 -16.42 -16.06 10.01
C GLU A 176 -15.92 -15.49 8.67
N LEU A 177 -14.66 -15.79 8.32
CA LEU A 177 -14.05 -15.30 7.10
C LEU A 177 -14.29 -16.28 5.95
N ARG A 178 -14.92 -15.79 4.89
CA ARG A 178 -15.13 -16.54 3.65
C ARG A 178 -13.78 -16.87 3.02
N ALA A 179 -13.70 -17.99 2.30
CA ALA A 179 -12.46 -18.35 1.60
C ALA A 179 -12.05 -17.31 0.53
N ASN A 180 -13.05 -16.61 -0.03
CA ASN A 180 -12.90 -15.42 -0.85
C ASN A 180 -13.81 -14.29 -0.33
N GLY A 181 -13.26 -13.09 -0.21
CA GLY A 181 -13.82 -11.93 0.49
C GLY A 181 -13.46 -11.86 1.98
N GLY A 182 -12.22 -12.22 2.31
CA GLY A 182 -11.58 -12.19 3.62
C GLY A 182 -11.18 -10.79 4.08
N ILE A 183 -10.03 -10.67 4.78
CA ILE A 183 -9.51 -9.37 5.27
C ILE A 183 -8.74 -8.68 4.14
N GLU A 184 -9.28 -7.57 3.66
CA GLU A 184 -8.69 -6.81 2.54
C GLU A 184 -8.17 -5.45 2.99
N THR A 185 -8.87 -4.77 3.89
CA THR A 185 -8.30 -3.60 4.55
C THR A 185 -7.48 -4.02 5.76
N LEU A 186 -6.21 -3.59 5.79
CA LEU A 186 -5.36 -3.64 6.98
C LEU A 186 -4.58 -2.32 7.11
N VAL A 187 -4.85 -1.55 8.16
CA VAL A 187 -4.27 -0.21 8.36
C VAL A 187 -3.82 0.02 9.78
N SER A 188 -2.80 0.86 9.97
CA SER A 188 -2.37 1.32 11.29
C SER A 188 -3.03 2.65 11.62
N SER A 189 -3.74 2.71 12.75
CA SER A 189 -4.30 3.97 13.24
C SER A 189 -3.21 4.96 13.69
N PRO A 190 -3.51 6.26 13.78
CA PRO A 190 -2.62 7.23 14.40
C PRO A 190 -2.36 6.91 15.88
N LYS A 191 -1.13 7.14 16.34
CA LYS A 191 -0.72 6.89 17.73
C LYS A 191 -1.41 7.79 18.73
N ASP A 192 -1.68 9.03 18.34
CA ASP A 192 -2.30 10.04 19.20
C ASP A 192 -3.84 10.02 19.11
N GLY A 193 -4.40 9.06 18.35
CA GLY A 193 -5.84 8.89 18.16
C GLY A 193 -6.47 7.87 19.11
N PRO A 194 -7.81 7.68 19.04
CA PRO A 194 -8.57 6.81 19.96
C PRO A 194 -8.19 5.33 19.94
N LEU A 195 -7.46 4.89 18.91
CA LEU A 195 -7.01 3.52 18.72
C LEU A 195 -5.50 3.34 19.01
N GLU A 196 -4.79 4.41 19.37
CA GLU A 196 -3.43 4.39 19.92
C GLU A 196 -2.39 3.61 19.07
N GLY A 197 -2.48 3.71 17.74
CA GLY A 197 -1.56 2.98 16.86
C GLY A 197 -1.92 1.51 16.62
N ALA A 198 -3.10 1.07 17.07
CA ALA A 198 -3.59 -0.28 16.80
C ALA A 198 -3.84 -0.49 15.30
N LEU A 199 -3.67 -1.74 14.87
CA LEU A 199 -4.09 -2.17 13.54
C LEU A 199 -5.61 -2.32 13.52
N VAL A 200 -6.23 -1.84 12.42
CA VAL A 200 -7.63 -2.06 12.09
C VAL A 200 -7.70 -2.93 10.84
N ALA A 201 -8.51 -3.98 10.91
CA ALA A 201 -8.79 -4.91 9.83
C ALA A 201 -10.28 -4.84 9.45
N VAL A 202 -10.59 -4.82 8.15
CA VAL A 202 -11.97 -4.89 7.63
C VAL A 202 -12.05 -5.94 6.54
N ALA A 203 -13.09 -6.78 6.60
CA ALA A 203 -13.32 -7.80 5.59
C ALA A 203 -14.08 -7.25 4.36
N GLU A 204 -13.78 -7.78 3.17
CA GLU A 204 -14.43 -7.37 1.91
C GLU A 204 -15.91 -7.80 1.89
N ARG A 205 -16.19 -9.09 2.16
CA ARG A 205 -17.54 -9.69 2.01
C ARG A 205 -17.92 -10.69 3.10
N SER A 206 -17.10 -10.81 4.13
CA SER A 206 -17.40 -11.67 5.28
C SER A 206 -18.35 -10.93 6.22
N ILE A 207 -19.60 -11.40 6.30
CA ILE A 207 -20.72 -10.73 6.98
C ILE A 207 -21.25 -11.51 8.18
N ASP A 208 -21.82 -10.82 9.16
CA ASP A 208 -22.61 -11.45 10.23
C ASP A 208 -24.05 -11.79 9.81
N GLY A 209 -24.84 -12.29 10.77
CA GLY A 209 -26.24 -12.64 10.56
C GLY A 209 -27.13 -11.46 10.17
N ASP A 210 -26.72 -10.22 10.44
CA ASP A 210 -27.44 -8.99 10.08
C ASP A 210 -26.94 -8.40 8.75
N GLY A 211 -25.96 -9.03 8.11
CA GLY A 211 -25.41 -8.59 6.83
C GLY A 211 -24.28 -7.57 6.91
N ASN A 212 -23.76 -7.28 8.11
CA ASN A 212 -22.69 -6.30 8.32
C ASN A 212 -21.30 -6.95 8.23
N LEU A 213 -20.33 -6.22 7.69
CA LEU A 213 -18.97 -6.72 7.47
C LEU A 213 -18.24 -6.92 8.79
N PHE A 214 -17.51 -8.03 8.93
CA PHE A 214 -16.60 -8.26 10.03
C PHE A 214 -15.41 -7.30 9.95
N ALA A 215 -15.11 -6.66 11.08
CA ALA A 215 -13.92 -5.85 11.27
C ALA A 215 -13.34 -6.06 12.67
N ALA A 216 -12.10 -5.65 12.90
CA ALA A 216 -11.48 -5.75 14.22
C ALA A 216 -10.39 -4.70 14.45
N VAL A 217 -10.28 -4.28 15.71
CA VAL A 217 -9.07 -3.64 16.25
C VAL A 217 -8.21 -4.74 16.86
N LEU A 218 -6.95 -4.84 16.44
CA LEU A 218 -6.12 -6.01 16.76
C LEU A 218 -5.35 -5.91 18.09
N SER A 219 -5.24 -4.71 18.67
CA SER A 219 -4.45 -4.44 19.87
C SER A 219 -4.95 -3.23 20.65
N GLY A 220 -4.39 -2.98 21.83
CA GLY A 220 -4.71 -1.81 22.65
C GLY A 220 -6.03 -1.94 23.41
N ALA A 221 -6.45 -0.85 24.07
CA ALA A 221 -7.62 -0.82 24.96
C ALA A 221 -8.94 -1.10 24.22
N ARG A 222 -9.01 -0.81 22.92
CA ARG A 222 -10.18 -1.09 22.07
C ARG A 222 -10.07 -2.39 21.27
N LYS A 223 -9.12 -3.28 21.60
CA LYS A 223 -8.99 -4.59 20.93
C LYS A 223 -10.33 -5.34 20.95
N GLY A 224 -10.77 -5.81 19.79
CA GLY A 224 -12.01 -6.57 19.67
C GLY A 224 -12.64 -6.47 18.28
N VAL A 225 -13.62 -7.32 18.05
CA VAL A 225 -14.43 -7.32 16.82
C VAL A 225 -15.45 -6.18 16.87
N PHE A 226 -15.61 -5.50 15.74
CA PHE A 226 -16.71 -4.57 15.48
C PHE A 226 -17.26 -4.85 14.07
N LYS A 227 -18.25 -4.08 13.64
CA LYS A 227 -18.93 -4.25 12.36
C LYS A 227 -18.91 -2.97 11.56
N VAL A 228 -18.78 -3.11 10.24
CA VAL A 228 -18.98 -2.01 9.29
C VAL A 228 -20.30 -2.26 8.57
N ALA A 229 -21.18 -1.25 8.55
CA ALA A 229 -22.42 -1.30 7.81
C ALA A 229 -22.11 -1.52 6.32
N ARG A 230 -22.64 -2.62 5.79
CA ARG A 230 -22.51 -2.97 4.38
C ARG A 230 -23.56 -2.22 3.57
N GLN A 231 -23.16 -1.62 2.46
CA GLN A 231 -24.08 -0.96 1.54
C GLN A 231 -23.87 -1.57 0.16
N ASP A 232 -24.79 -2.42 -0.29
CA ASP A 232 -24.71 -2.98 -1.63
C ASP A 232 -24.85 -1.88 -2.70
N PRO A 233 -24.11 -1.97 -3.83
CA PRO A 233 -23.33 -3.11 -4.32
C PRO A 233 -21.83 -3.06 -3.95
N TRP A 234 -21.45 -2.30 -2.93
CA TRP A 234 -20.06 -1.95 -2.65
C TRP A 234 -19.32 -3.02 -1.82
N ALA A 235 -18.07 -3.27 -2.20
CA ALA A 235 -17.14 -4.20 -1.56
C ALA A 235 -15.90 -3.45 -1.09
N VAL A 236 -15.47 -3.67 0.16
CA VAL A 236 -14.32 -2.98 0.77
C VAL A 236 -13.02 -3.59 0.28
N THR A 237 -12.09 -2.78 -0.25
CA THR A 237 -10.82 -3.27 -0.80
C THR A 237 -9.62 -2.84 0.02
N ASP A 238 -9.60 -1.58 0.47
CA ASP A 238 -8.52 -1.04 1.29
C ASP A 238 -9.01 0.15 2.10
N GLY A 239 -8.12 0.73 2.91
CA GLY A 239 -8.39 1.94 3.65
C GLY A 239 -7.11 2.67 4.01
N ALA A 240 -7.27 3.86 4.58
CA ALA A 240 -6.21 4.67 5.11
C ALA A 240 -6.75 5.58 6.22
N PHE A 241 -5.91 6.04 7.13
CA PHE A 241 -6.33 7.04 8.11
C PHE A 241 -6.09 8.45 7.57
N LEU A 242 -7.12 9.29 7.68
CA LEU A 242 -7.03 10.71 7.44
C LEU A 242 -6.20 11.39 8.54
N PRO A 243 -5.66 12.60 8.30
CA PRO A 243 -4.85 13.32 9.28
C PRO A 243 -5.60 13.70 10.56
N ASP A 244 -6.93 13.88 10.46
CA ASP A 244 -7.82 14.08 11.60
C ASP A 244 -8.10 12.79 12.40
N GLY A 245 -7.62 11.66 11.91
CA GLY A 245 -7.68 10.37 12.55
C GLY A 245 -8.88 9.53 12.18
N ASP A 246 -9.74 9.96 11.25
CA ASP A 246 -10.84 9.15 10.75
C ASP A 246 -10.37 8.09 9.74
N LEU A 247 -11.09 6.99 9.67
CA LEU A 247 -10.80 5.91 8.73
C LEU A 247 -11.47 6.21 7.39
N LEU A 248 -10.67 6.36 6.34
CA LEU A 248 -11.10 6.35 4.96
C LEU A 248 -11.14 4.90 4.47
N LEU A 249 -12.31 4.43 4.03
CA LEU A 249 -12.48 3.14 3.37
C LEU A 249 -12.66 3.33 1.88
N LEU A 250 -11.87 2.60 1.10
CA LEU A 250 -12.08 2.41 -0.33
C LEU A 250 -13.01 1.23 -0.55
N GLU A 251 -14.04 1.49 -1.34
CA GLU A 251 -14.99 0.46 -1.76
C GLU A 251 -15.13 0.49 -3.27
N ARG A 252 -15.23 -0.69 -3.88
CA ARG A 252 -15.44 -0.86 -5.30
C ARG A 252 -16.71 -1.64 -5.61
N ARG A 253 -17.13 -1.56 -6.87
CA ARG A 253 -18.15 -2.44 -7.45
C ARG A 253 -17.74 -2.84 -8.86
N PHE A 254 -18.18 -4.02 -9.27
CA PHE A 254 -18.12 -4.44 -10.67
C PHE A 254 -19.42 -5.14 -11.06
N SER A 255 -19.92 -4.83 -12.25
CA SER A 255 -20.95 -5.63 -12.91
C SER A 255 -20.83 -5.50 -14.42
N TYR A 256 -21.24 -6.54 -15.16
CA TYR A 256 -21.22 -6.52 -16.62
C TYR A 256 -22.06 -5.39 -17.24
N LEU A 257 -23.15 -4.97 -16.58
CA LEU A 257 -24.03 -3.92 -17.08
C LEU A 257 -23.59 -2.50 -16.71
N LYS A 258 -23.05 -2.30 -15.49
CA LYS A 258 -22.70 -0.97 -14.96
C LYS A 258 -21.19 -0.69 -14.92
N GLY A 259 -20.37 -1.61 -15.43
CA GLY A 259 -18.91 -1.52 -15.38
C GLY A 259 -18.36 -1.47 -13.96
N VAL A 260 -17.16 -0.88 -13.82
CA VAL A 260 -16.56 -0.60 -12.52
C VAL A 260 -17.18 0.64 -11.88
N GLY A 261 -17.05 0.72 -10.56
CA GLY A 261 -17.28 1.93 -9.79
C GLY A 261 -16.44 1.89 -8.53
N MET A 262 -16.15 3.06 -7.99
CA MET A 262 -15.47 3.22 -6.71
C MET A 262 -16.17 4.27 -5.87
N ARG A 263 -15.96 4.20 -4.57
CA ARG A 263 -16.29 5.28 -3.64
C ARG A 263 -15.33 5.31 -2.47
N LEU A 264 -15.26 6.46 -1.81
CA LEU A 264 -14.54 6.61 -0.55
C LEU A 264 -15.53 6.96 0.55
N ARG A 265 -15.50 6.20 1.65
CA ARG A 265 -16.37 6.40 2.81
C ARG A 265 -15.52 6.75 4.04
N ARG A 266 -15.89 7.83 4.73
CA ARG A 266 -15.21 8.30 5.95
C ARG A 266 -15.96 7.80 7.18
N ILE A 267 -15.28 7.01 7.99
CA ILE A 267 -15.79 6.44 9.25
C ILE A 267 -15.12 7.15 10.42
N GLU A 268 -15.95 7.67 11.32
CA GLU A 268 -15.48 8.34 12.53
C GLU A 268 -14.77 7.34 13.45
N THR A 269 -13.47 7.52 13.68
CA THR A 269 -12.68 6.56 14.47
C THR A 269 -13.10 6.50 15.92
N SER A 270 -13.69 7.58 16.45
CA SER A 270 -14.22 7.64 17.82
C SER A 270 -15.32 6.58 18.05
N SER A 271 -16.08 6.24 16.99
CA SER A 271 -17.15 5.25 17.00
C SER A 271 -16.65 3.79 17.01
N ILE A 272 -15.39 3.57 16.59
CA ILE A 272 -14.78 2.23 16.51
C ILE A 272 -14.43 1.75 17.91
N LYS A 273 -15.17 0.74 18.38
CA LYS A 273 -14.97 0.04 19.65
C LYS A 273 -15.54 -1.38 19.57
N PRO A 274 -15.13 -2.30 20.45
CA PRO A 274 -15.66 -3.66 20.45
C PRO A 274 -17.20 -3.69 20.47
N GLY A 275 -17.79 -4.48 19.57
CA GLY A 275 -19.24 -4.64 19.42
C GLY A 275 -19.98 -3.51 18.71
N ALA A 276 -19.32 -2.44 18.29
CA ALA A 276 -19.96 -1.36 17.56
C ALA A 276 -20.34 -1.78 16.13
N LEU A 277 -21.44 -1.24 15.62
CA LEU A 277 -21.71 -1.13 14.19
C LEU A 277 -21.38 0.30 13.77
N VAL A 278 -20.43 0.46 12.85
CA VAL A 278 -20.00 1.76 12.34
C VAL A 278 -20.46 1.95 10.90
N ASP A 279 -20.77 3.19 10.55
CA ASP A 279 -21.07 3.64 9.19
C ASP A 279 -20.37 4.99 8.97
N GLY A 280 -20.45 5.53 7.77
CA GLY A 280 -19.70 6.72 7.39
C GLY A 280 -20.29 7.48 6.22
N GLU A 281 -19.86 8.73 6.07
CA GLU A 281 -20.20 9.60 4.97
C GLU A 281 -19.46 9.20 3.69
N VAL A 282 -20.13 9.22 2.54
CA VAL A 282 -19.50 9.04 1.24
C VAL A 282 -18.89 10.36 0.78
N LEU A 283 -17.56 10.40 0.64
CA LEU A 283 -16.83 11.60 0.21
C LEU A 283 -16.84 11.80 -1.30
N ILE A 284 -16.76 10.70 -2.05
CA ILE A 284 -16.83 10.65 -3.52
C ILE A 284 -17.45 9.31 -3.93
N GLU A 285 -18.22 9.34 -5.02
CA GLU A 285 -18.61 8.14 -5.77
C GLU A 285 -18.29 8.41 -7.25
N ALA A 286 -17.67 7.44 -7.91
CA ALA A 286 -17.31 7.53 -9.32
C ALA A 286 -17.62 6.21 -10.06
N ASP A 287 -17.91 6.33 -11.35
CA ASP A 287 -18.18 5.23 -12.26
C ASP A 287 -17.33 5.35 -13.53
N MET A 288 -17.69 4.61 -14.58
CA MET A 288 -17.03 4.60 -15.90
C MET A 288 -16.94 5.97 -16.59
N GLY A 289 -17.64 7.00 -16.11
CA GLY A 289 -17.46 8.37 -16.59
C GLY A 289 -16.17 9.02 -16.11
N GLY A 290 -15.59 8.52 -15.01
CA GLY A 290 -14.29 8.93 -14.49
C GLY A 290 -13.15 8.02 -14.95
N GLU A 291 -11.93 8.49 -14.81
CA GLU A 291 -10.68 7.79 -15.13
C GLU A 291 -10.28 6.77 -14.04
N ILE A 292 -11.26 6.00 -13.59
CA ILE A 292 -11.09 4.90 -12.63
C ILE A 292 -10.92 3.56 -13.34
N ASP A 293 -10.60 2.54 -12.56
CA ASP A 293 -10.67 1.13 -12.94
C ASP A 293 -11.08 0.30 -11.69
N ASN A 294 -10.63 -0.96 -11.57
CA ASN A 294 -10.76 -1.77 -10.37
C ASN A 294 -9.85 -1.23 -9.25
N MET A 295 -10.26 -0.13 -8.64
CA MET A 295 -9.51 0.52 -7.56
C MET A 295 -9.42 -0.44 -6.37
N GLU A 296 -8.20 -0.83 -6.02
CA GLU A 296 -7.94 -1.78 -4.92
C GLU A 296 -7.23 -1.10 -3.76
N GLY A 297 -6.20 -0.29 -4.02
CA GLY A 297 -5.40 0.33 -2.96
C GLY A 297 -5.66 1.82 -2.76
N VAL A 298 -5.58 2.27 -1.50
CA VAL A 298 -5.66 3.69 -1.13
C VAL A 298 -4.60 4.04 -0.09
N ASP A 299 -4.02 5.23 -0.17
CA ASP A 299 -3.26 5.78 0.95
C ASP A 299 -3.42 7.30 1.04
N VAL A 300 -3.10 7.85 2.22
CA VAL A 300 -3.22 9.28 2.51
C VAL A 300 -1.84 9.87 2.82
N LEU A 301 -1.52 10.99 2.19
CA LEU A 301 -0.28 11.73 2.40
C LEU A 301 -0.55 13.22 2.59
N ILE A 302 0.36 13.90 3.29
CA ILE A 302 0.36 15.36 3.40
C ILE A 302 1.39 15.90 2.41
N GLU A 303 0.93 16.69 1.44
CA GLU A 303 1.77 17.36 0.45
C GLU A 303 1.50 18.86 0.52
N ASN A 304 2.53 19.65 0.85
CA ASN A 304 2.43 21.11 1.01
C ASN A 304 1.29 21.57 1.95
N GLY A 305 1.03 20.79 3.00
CA GLY A 305 -0.02 21.07 3.99
C GLY A 305 -1.42 20.62 3.58
N GLU A 306 -1.57 20.02 2.40
CA GLU A 306 -2.85 19.52 1.91
C GLU A 306 -2.93 17.99 2.04
N THR A 307 -4.11 17.50 2.42
CA THR A 307 -4.41 16.07 2.45
C THR A 307 -4.59 15.56 1.03
N ARG A 308 -3.68 14.70 0.59
CA ARG A 308 -3.73 14.01 -0.70
C ARG A 308 -4.14 12.56 -0.47
N ILE A 309 -5.08 12.11 -1.29
CA ILE A 309 -5.53 10.72 -1.34
C ILE A 309 -4.99 10.13 -2.63
N ILE A 310 -4.15 9.11 -2.50
CA ILE A 310 -3.64 8.32 -3.63
C ILE A 310 -4.47 7.06 -3.75
N LEU A 311 -4.90 6.77 -4.97
CA LEU A 311 -5.62 5.55 -5.30
C LEU A 311 -4.86 4.80 -6.38
N VAL A 312 -4.84 3.47 -6.29
CA VAL A 312 -4.23 2.60 -7.30
C VAL A 312 -5.21 1.50 -7.69
N SER A 313 -5.30 1.21 -8.99
CA SER A 313 -6.10 0.09 -9.48
C SER A 313 -5.29 -1.17 -9.65
N ASP A 314 -6.02 -2.28 -9.66
CA ASP A 314 -5.58 -3.54 -10.20
C ASP A 314 -6.10 -3.73 -11.63
N ASP A 315 -5.27 -4.28 -12.51
CA ASP A 315 -5.69 -4.73 -13.83
C ASP A 315 -6.27 -6.15 -13.83
N ASN A 316 -6.28 -6.88 -12.70
CA ASN A 316 -6.59 -8.31 -12.59
C ASN A 316 -5.88 -9.18 -13.65
N ARG A 317 -4.75 -8.70 -14.20
CA ARG A 317 -4.09 -9.24 -15.41
C ARG A 317 -5.02 -9.40 -16.62
N SER A 318 -6.06 -8.57 -16.70
CA SER A 318 -7.04 -8.52 -17.77
C SER A 318 -6.67 -7.45 -18.79
N PHE A 319 -6.78 -7.77 -20.08
CA PHE A 319 -6.59 -6.78 -21.15
C PHE A 319 -7.64 -5.65 -21.16
N LEU A 320 -8.75 -5.83 -20.44
CA LEU A 320 -9.84 -4.84 -20.37
C LEU A 320 -9.64 -3.80 -19.27
N GLN A 321 -8.73 -4.05 -18.34
CA GLN A 321 -8.51 -3.21 -17.17
C GLN A 321 -7.15 -2.54 -17.27
N ARG A 322 -7.04 -1.38 -16.62
CA ARG A 322 -5.88 -0.50 -16.66
C ARG A 322 -5.29 -0.44 -15.27
N ASN A 323 -3.96 -0.42 -15.21
CA ASN A 323 -3.27 0.05 -14.01
C ASN A 323 -3.24 1.58 -14.04
N VAL A 324 -3.92 2.22 -13.11
CA VAL A 324 -3.96 3.67 -12.94
C VAL A 324 -3.55 4.03 -11.51
N MET A 325 -2.86 5.16 -11.37
CA MET A 325 -2.65 5.81 -10.09
C MET A 325 -3.23 7.22 -10.16
N LEU A 326 -4.13 7.55 -9.22
CA LEU A 326 -4.84 8.81 -9.17
C LEU A 326 -4.52 9.53 -7.87
N GLU A 327 -4.44 10.86 -7.93
CA GLU A 327 -4.25 11.74 -6.78
C GLU A 327 -5.43 12.72 -6.69
N PHE A 328 -6.06 12.74 -5.53
CA PHE A 328 -7.09 13.70 -5.16
C PHE A 328 -6.63 14.53 -3.97
N ARG A 329 -7.10 15.77 -3.87
CA ARG A 329 -7.04 16.60 -2.68
C ARG A 329 -8.36 16.48 -1.94
N LEU A 330 -8.33 16.27 -0.64
CA LEU A 330 -9.53 16.42 0.20
C LEU A 330 -9.83 17.92 0.34
N VAL A 331 -11.02 18.34 -0.08
CA VAL A 331 -11.53 19.71 -0.05
C VAL A 331 -12.88 19.69 0.64
N ASP A 332 -12.96 20.27 1.83
CA ASP A 332 -14.19 20.32 2.62
C ASP A 332 -15.41 20.81 1.80
#